data_AF-A0A1Y0VNF6-F1
#
_entry.id   AF-A0A1Y0VNF6-F1
#
_cell.length_a   1.000
_cell.length_b   1.000
_cell.length_c   1.000
_cell.angle_alpha   90.00
_cell.angle_beta   90.00
_cell.angle_gamma   90.00
#
_symmetry.space_group_name_H-M   'P 1'
#
loop_
_entity.id
_entity.type
_entity.pdbx_description
1 polymer ?
#
loop_
_entity_poly.entity_id
_entity_poly.type
_entity_poly.pdbx_seq_one_letter_code
_entity_poly.pdbx_strand_id
1 'polypeptide(L)'
;MEVDGYDDMDIFIMVQKLDKYSNVLSEFVVPNHGAALQDFTQEGASALRYKGVWGRLRASMRHLDDKMSTDEIPAYSFDRVEKLAPKEIVQLDVVLSPIGMTFAPGESLRFVISSKNELGSVMPGTPGATPDNQGIHILHTGGKYDSYLQLPILKK
;
A
#
# COMPACT_ATOMS: atom_id res chain seq x y z
N MET A 1 -6.94 -3.40 -12.43
CA MET A 1 -5.63 -4.09 -12.49
C MET A 1 -5.76 -5.31 -13.39
N GLU A 2 -4.69 -5.67 -14.09
CA GLU A 2 -4.59 -6.85 -14.97
C GLU A 2 -3.18 -7.42 -14.83
N VAL A 3 -3.00 -8.71 -15.03
CA VAL A 3 -1.67 -9.34 -15.09
C VAL A 3 -1.47 -10.00 -16.45
N ASP A 4 -0.34 -9.71 -17.07
CA ASP A 4 0.12 -10.39 -18.29
C ASP A 4 1.20 -11.42 -17.93
N GLY A 5 0.97 -12.68 -18.30
CA GLY A 5 1.89 -13.79 -18.03
C GLY A 5 1.71 -14.52 -16.69
N TYR A 6 0.62 -14.29 -15.96
CA TYR A 6 0.29 -15.03 -14.73
C TYR A 6 -1.23 -15.04 -14.43
N ASP A 7 -1.65 -15.63 -13.31
CA ASP A 7 -3.07 -15.77 -12.91
C ASP A 7 -3.43 -15.06 -11.58
N ASP A 8 -2.48 -14.30 -11.01
CA ASP A 8 -2.65 -13.58 -9.75
C ASP A 8 -1.72 -12.36 -9.67
N MET A 9 -1.89 -11.56 -8.63
CA MET A 9 -0.95 -10.49 -8.29
C MET A 9 -1.10 -10.08 -6.82
N ASP A 10 0.02 -9.87 -6.15
CA ASP A 10 0.15 -9.16 -4.88
C ASP A 10 0.55 -7.72 -5.14
N ILE A 11 -0.28 -6.78 -4.69
CA ILE A 11 0.04 -5.35 -4.75
C ILE A 11 0.29 -4.79 -3.36
N PHE A 12 1.27 -3.90 -3.27
CA PHE A 12 1.63 -3.16 -2.08
C PHE A 12 1.47 -1.68 -2.38
N ILE A 13 0.78 -0.98 -1.49
CA ILE A 13 0.50 0.44 -1.62
C ILE A 13 1.19 1.17 -0.49
N MET A 14 1.78 2.32 -0.81
CA MET A 14 2.21 3.30 0.19
C MET A 14 1.70 4.70 -0.13
N VAL A 15 1.31 5.43 0.91
CA VAL A 15 1.09 6.87 0.86
C VAL A 15 2.18 7.54 1.69
N GLN A 16 3.04 8.29 1.01
CA GLN A 16 4.18 8.98 1.60
C GLN A 16 3.95 10.48 1.61
N LYS A 17 4.50 11.14 2.63
CA LYS A 17 4.57 12.59 2.69
C LYS A 17 5.92 13.05 2.20
N LEU A 18 5.93 14.05 1.34
CA LEU A 18 7.15 14.72 0.89
C LEU A 18 7.23 16.12 1.46
N ASP A 19 8.44 16.55 1.83
CA ASP A 19 8.69 17.95 2.17
C ASP A 19 8.67 18.84 0.91
N LYS A 20 8.85 20.15 1.11
CA LYS A 20 8.89 21.16 0.03
C LYS A 20 10.05 20.99 -0.96
N TYR A 21 11.00 20.09 -0.68
CA TYR A 21 12.13 19.75 -1.54
C TYR A 21 11.98 18.35 -2.16
N SER A 22 10.81 17.73 -2.05
CA SER A 22 10.51 16.38 -2.52
C SER A 22 11.21 15.24 -1.78
N ASN A 23 11.79 15.50 -0.60
CA ASN A 23 12.35 14.45 0.24
C ASN A 23 11.22 13.68 0.92
N VAL A 24 11.34 12.35 0.97
CA VAL A 24 10.38 11.50 1.69
C VAL A 24 10.54 11.71 3.19
N LEU A 25 9.46 12.13 3.85
CA LEU A 25 9.40 12.27 5.29
C LEU A 25 9.06 10.92 5.93
N SER A 26 9.81 10.59 6.97
CA SER A 26 9.65 9.38 7.80
C SER A 26 10.10 9.71 9.21
N GLU A 27 9.62 8.96 10.19
CA GLU A 27 9.81 9.31 11.61
C GLU A 27 10.14 8.07 12.44
N PHE A 28 11.12 8.16 13.34
CA PHE A 28 11.35 7.12 14.32
C PHE A 28 10.25 7.17 15.40
N VAL A 29 9.61 6.04 15.66
CA VAL A 29 8.55 5.96 16.68
C VAL A 29 9.08 5.50 18.05
N VAL A 30 10.40 5.63 18.23
CA VAL A 30 11.14 5.28 19.44
C VAL A 30 12.12 6.41 19.79
N PRO A 31 12.54 6.55 21.06
CA PRO A 31 13.43 7.65 21.46
C PRO A 31 14.83 7.63 20.84
N ASN A 32 15.30 6.48 20.35
CA ASN A 32 16.63 6.37 19.74
C ASN A 32 16.60 6.96 18.31
N HIS A 33 17.57 7.81 17.98
CA HIS A 33 17.68 8.48 16.67
C HIS A 33 19.09 8.36 16.08
N GLY A 34 19.89 7.42 16.58
CA GLY A 34 21.27 7.23 16.15
C GLY A 34 21.40 6.59 14.76
N ALA A 35 22.59 6.74 14.14
CA ALA A 35 22.88 6.23 12.80
C ALA A 35 22.63 4.71 12.64
N ALA A 36 22.93 3.91 13.66
CA ALA A 36 22.63 2.48 13.62
C ALA A 36 21.13 2.21 13.44
N LEU A 37 20.26 2.99 14.09
CA LEU A 37 18.81 2.83 13.92
C LEU A 37 18.36 3.25 12.52
N GLN A 38 18.96 4.29 11.95
CA GLN A 38 18.74 4.66 10.56
C GLN A 38 18.99 3.47 9.65
N ASP A 39 20.16 2.84 9.74
CA ASP A 39 20.55 1.71 8.90
C ASP A 39 19.62 0.50 9.10
N PHE A 40 19.31 0.14 10.34
CA PHE A 40 18.40 -0.98 10.65
C PHE A 40 16.97 -0.79 10.13
N THR A 41 16.54 0.46 9.93
CA THR A 41 15.17 0.77 9.51
C THR A 41 15.05 1.15 8.05
N GLN A 42 16.12 1.16 7.25
CA GLN A 42 16.01 1.52 5.82
C GLN A 42 15.09 0.53 5.08
N GLU A 43 15.37 -0.77 5.15
CA GLU A 43 14.65 -1.81 4.39
C GLU A 43 13.66 -2.65 5.21
N GLY A 44 13.34 -2.21 6.42
CA GLY A 44 12.37 -2.91 7.27
C GLY A 44 12.22 -2.26 8.63
N ALA A 45 11.99 -3.08 9.64
CA ALA A 45 11.74 -2.67 11.02
C ALA A 45 10.63 -1.60 11.09
N SER A 46 9.51 -1.84 10.41
CA SER A 46 8.42 -0.87 10.31
C SER A 46 7.76 -0.53 11.64
N ALA A 47 7.95 -1.37 12.67
CA ALA A 47 7.56 -1.07 14.04
C ALA A 47 8.40 0.03 14.70
N LEU A 48 9.60 0.32 14.19
CA LEU A 48 10.54 1.31 14.76
C LEU A 48 10.56 2.63 14.00
N ARG A 49 10.07 2.64 12.75
CA ARG A 49 10.05 3.82 11.90
C ARG A 49 8.81 3.87 11.04
N TYR A 50 8.04 4.94 11.20
CA TYR A 50 6.93 5.26 10.31
C TYR A 50 7.47 5.75 8.96
N LYS A 51 7.11 5.05 7.88
CA LYS A 51 7.53 5.36 6.50
C LYS A 51 6.39 5.84 5.60
N GLY A 52 5.19 5.96 6.15
CA GLY A 52 3.97 6.24 5.41
C GLY A 52 2.86 5.25 5.73
N VAL A 53 1.68 5.58 5.22
CA VAL A 53 0.52 4.70 5.23
C VAL A 53 0.79 3.53 4.31
N TRP A 54 0.33 2.35 4.66
CA TRP A 54 0.53 1.16 3.85
C TRP A 54 -0.78 0.40 3.65
N GLY A 55 -0.87 -0.31 2.53
CA GLY A 55 -1.94 -1.24 2.22
C GLY A 55 -1.40 -2.39 1.38
N ARG A 56 -2.08 -3.53 1.37
CA ARG A 56 -1.71 -4.67 0.52
C ARG A 56 -2.91 -5.53 0.22
N LEU A 57 -2.92 -6.13 -0.97
CA LEU A 57 -3.96 -7.06 -1.38
C LEU A 57 -3.42 -8.05 -2.40
N ARG A 58 -3.82 -9.32 -2.27
CA ARG A 58 -3.73 -10.33 -3.32
C ARG A 58 -4.99 -10.26 -4.17
N ALA A 59 -4.86 -10.12 -5.48
CA ALA A 59 -6.01 -9.93 -6.37
C ALA A 59 -6.99 -11.09 -6.34
N SER A 60 -6.52 -12.33 -6.21
CA SER A 60 -7.41 -13.48 -6.05
C SER A 60 -8.20 -13.51 -4.73
N MET A 61 -7.83 -12.68 -3.76
CA MET A 61 -8.50 -12.54 -2.46
C MET A 61 -9.32 -11.24 -2.36
N ARG A 62 -9.61 -10.58 -3.49
CA ARG A 62 -10.28 -9.27 -3.56
C ARG A 62 -11.74 -9.26 -3.14
N HIS A 63 -12.37 -10.42 -2.98
CA HIS A 63 -13.81 -10.51 -2.75
C HIS A 63 -14.23 -9.83 -1.44
N LEU A 64 -15.09 -8.83 -1.54
CA LEU A 64 -15.61 -8.05 -0.42
C LEU A 64 -16.75 -8.77 0.31
N ASP A 65 -16.85 -8.55 1.61
CA ASP A 65 -18.05 -8.87 2.39
C ASP A 65 -19.01 -7.67 2.31
N ASP A 66 -20.13 -7.84 1.59
CA ASP A 66 -21.14 -6.79 1.36
C ASP A 66 -21.79 -6.26 2.65
N LYS A 67 -21.75 -7.02 3.75
CA LYS A 67 -22.36 -6.62 5.03
C LYS A 67 -21.39 -5.82 5.90
N MET A 68 -20.11 -6.13 5.81
CA MET A 68 -19.05 -5.52 6.61
C MET A 68 -18.37 -4.34 5.89
N SER A 69 -18.35 -4.36 4.57
CA SER A 69 -17.76 -3.28 3.77
C SER A 69 -18.59 -2.01 3.87
N THR A 70 -17.90 -0.89 3.85
CA THR A 70 -18.49 0.44 3.76
C THR A 70 -17.94 1.16 2.55
N ASP A 71 -18.55 2.28 2.17
CA ASP A 71 -18.06 3.13 1.06
C ASP A 71 -16.63 3.64 1.27
N GLU A 72 -16.13 3.65 2.51
CA GLU A 72 -14.78 4.15 2.85
C GLU A 72 -13.79 3.04 3.20
N ILE A 73 -14.27 1.97 3.84
CA ILE A 73 -13.44 0.91 4.39
C ILE A 73 -13.92 -0.42 3.80
N PRO A 74 -13.19 -1.01 2.84
CA PRO A 74 -13.50 -2.33 2.32
C PRO A 74 -13.18 -3.40 3.36
N ALA A 75 -14.04 -4.40 3.46
CA ALA A 75 -13.82 -5.59 4.28
C ALA A 75 -13.79 -6.81 3.36
N TYR A 76 -12.69 -7.55 3.36
CA TYR A 76 -12.58 -8.77 2.55
C TYR A 76 -13.21 -9.95 3.27
N SER A 77 -13.97 -10.76 2.52
CA SER A 77 -14.56 -12.01 3.01
C SER A 77 -13.52 -13.10 3.27
N PHE A 78 -12.48 -13.15 2.43
CA PHE A 78 -11.44 -14.20 2.42
C PHE A 78 -11.96 -15.65 2.37
N ASP A 79 -13.17 -15.87 1.85
CA ASP A 79 -13.83 -17.18 1.82
C ASP A 79 -13.65 -17.93 0.47
N ARG A 80 -13.05 -17.27 -0.53
CA ARG A 80 -12.79 -17.83 -1.86
C ARG A 80 -11.50 -17.27 -2.48
N VAL A 81 -11.00 -18.00 -3.47
CA VAL A 81 -9.86 -17.61 -4.32
C VAL A 81 -10.37 -17.43 -5.74
N GLU A 82 -10.36 -16.19 -6.24
CA GLU A 82 -10.84 -15.80 -7.57
C GLU A 82 -9.65 -15.46 -8.48
N LYS A 83 -8.96 -16.49 -9.00
CA LYS A 83 -7.84 -16.32 -9.95
C LYS A 83 -8.27 -15.52 -11.20
N LEU A 84 -7.31 -14.84 -11.82
CA LEU A 84 -7.54 -13.99 -12.98
C LEU A 84 -7.43 -14.81 -14.27
N ALA A 85 -8.38 -14.65 -15.17
CA ALA A 85 -8.26 -15.13 -16.54
C ALA A 85 -7.31 -14.25 -17.36
N PRO A 86 -6.71 -14.75 -18.45
CA PRO A 86 -5.88 -13.94 -19.34
C PRO A 86 -6.63 -12.69 -19.84
N LYS A 87 -6.01 -11.53 -19.69
CA LYS A 87 -6.57 -10.20 -20.04
C LYS A 87 -7.79 -9.77 -19.23
N GLU A 88 -8.07 -10.45 -18.12
CA GLU A 88 -9.10 -10.02 -17.19
C GLU A 88 -8.65 -8.75 -16.44
N ILE A 89 -9.51 -7.74 -16.47
CA ILE A 89 -9.32 -6.50 -15.71
C ILE A 89 -10.21 -6.57 -14.48
N VAL A 90 -9.59 -6.54 -13.30
CA VAL A 90 -10.29 -6.59 -12.00
C VAL A 90 -10.13 -5.28 -11.23
N GLN A 91 -11.19 -4.89 -10.50
CA GLN A 91 -11.11 -3.82 -9.51
C GLN A 91 -10.49 -4.35 -8.22
N LEU A 92 -9.63 -3.55 -7.58
CA LEU A 92 -9.02 -3.88 -6.30
C LEU A 92 -9.27 -2.73 -5.32
N ASP A 93 -10.18 -2.92 -4.37
CA ASP A 93 -10.41 -1.98 -3.27
C ASP A 93 -9.41 -2.30 -2.16
N VAL A 94 -8.32 -1.53 -2.06
CA VAL A 94 -7.24 -1.78 -1.11
C VAL A 94 -7.41 -0.93 0.14
N VAL A 95 -7.66 -1.58 1.28
CA VAL A 95 -7.68 -0.89 2.58
C VAL A 95 -6.29 -0.35 2.92
N LEU A 96 -6.26 0.88 3.39
CA LEU A 96 -5.05 1.55 3.86
C LEU A 96 -5.03 1.59 5.39
N SER A 97 -3.84 1.50 5.98
CA SER A 97 -3.67 1.67 7.42
C SER A 97 -4.20 3.04 7.87
N PRO A 98 -4.76 3.17 9.09
CA PRO A 98 -5.25 4.46 9.58
C PRO A 98 -4.19 5.57 9.52
N ILE A 99 -4.61 6.78 9.16
CA ILE A 99 -3.73 7.95 9.03
C ILE A 99 -4.31 9.16 9.79
N GLY A 100 -3.42 9.87 10.47
CA GLY A 100 -3.63 11.26 10.87
C GLY A 100 -2.44 12.08 10.37
N MET A 101 -2.66 12.99 9.42
CA MET A 101 -1.57 13.73 8.79
C MET A 101 -1.99 15.12 8.37
N THR A 102 -1.10 16.10 8.60
CA THR A 102 -1.26 17.46 8.10
C THR A 102 -0.25 17.74 7.00
N PHE A 103 -0.67 18.47 5.97
CA PHE A 103 0.18 18.97 4.90
C PHE A 103 0.28 20.50 5.02
N ALA A 104 1.51 21.00 5.13
CA ALA A 104 1.86 22.40 5.10
C ALA A 104 2.08 22.85 3.64
N PRO A 105 2.05 24.18 3.36
CA PRO A 105 2.32 24.69 2.02
C PRO A 105 3.67 24.19 1.47
N GLY A 106 3.63 23.66 0.24
CA GLY A 106 4.79 23.09 -0.45
C GLY A 106 5.03 21.61 -0.19
N GLU A 107 4.44 21.02 0.86
CA GLU A 107 4.49 19.58 1.08
C GLU A 107 3.53 18.85 0.11
N SER A 108 3.85 17.61 -0.24
CA SER A 108 3.05 16.84 -1.20
C SER A 108 2.86 15.40 -0.77
N LEU A 109 1.81 14.78 -1.30
CA LEU A 109 1.52 13.36 -1.14
C LEU A 109 2.13 12.60 -2.33
N ARG A 110 2.85 11.52 -2.05
CA ARG A 110 3.30 10.55 -3.05
C ARG A 110 2.55 9.24 -2.85
N PHE A 111 1.85 8.82 -3.88
CA PHE A 111 1.20 7.51 -3.94
C PHE A 111 2.11 6.52 -4.67
N VAL A 112 2.39 5.39 -4.04
CA VAL A 112 3.27 4.34 -4.57
C VAL A 112 2.47 3.06 -4.66
N ILE A 113 2.48 2.44 -5.84
CA ILE A 113 1.99 1.07 -6.06
C ILE A 113 3.21 0.25 -6.46
N SER A 114 3.46 -0.86 -5.76
CA SER A 114 4.61 -1.73 -6.00
C SER A 114 4.19 -3.20 -6.02
N SER A 115 4.94 -4.01 -6.77
CA SER A 115 4.91 -5.48 -6.71
C SER A 115 5.75 -6.04 -5.55
N LYS A 116 6.43 -5.17 -4.80
CA LYS A 116 7.25 -5.50 -3.63
C LYS A 116 6.75 -4.75 -2.41
N ASN A 117 6.84 -5.39 -1.25
CA ASN A 117 6.61 -4.72 0.03
C ASN A 117 7.77 -3.76 0.37
N GLU A 118 7.66 -2.49 -0.03
CA GLU A 118 8.66 -1.45 0.28
C GLU A 118 8.72 -1.05 1.76
N LEU A 119 7.67 -1.36 2.54
CA LEU A 119 7.67 -1.12 3.99
C LEU A 119 8.70 -2.01 4.71
N GLY A 120 8.93 -3.21 4.15
CA GLY A 120 9.79 -4.25 4.70
C GLY A 120 9.13 -5.04 5.84
N SER A 121 9.95 -5.75 6.61
CA SER A 121 9.50 -6.55 7.75
C SER A 121 9.14 -5.69 8.97
N VAL A 122 8.35 -6.25 9.88
CA VAL A 122 7.88 -5.52 11.07
C VAL A 122 9.01 -5.28 12.07
N MET A 123 9.81 -6.31 12.33
CA MET A 123 10.94 -6.27 13.26
C MET A 123 12.26 -6.62 12.55
N PRO A 124 13.41 -6.10 13.02
CA PRO A 124 14.72 -6.50 12.51
C PRO A 124 14.89 -8.02 12.52
N GLY A 125 15.42 -8.59 11.44
CA GLY A 125 15.68 -10.03 11.33
C GLY A 125 14.46 -10.93 11.15
N THR A 126 13.25 -10.38 11.06
CA THR A 126 12.04 -11.16 10.74
C THR A 126 11.79 -11.22 9.23
N PRO A 127 11.23 -12.32 8.70
CA PRO A 127 10.91 -12.41 7.29
C PRO A 127 9.85 -11.37 6.91
N GLY A 128 10.04 -10.73 5.76
CA GLY A 128 9.03 -9.86 5.15
C GLY A 128 7.92 -10.67 4.46
N ALA A 129 7.00 -9.96 3.82
CA ALA A 129 6.05 -10.60 2.91
C ALA A 129 6.78 -11.09 1.65
N THR A 130 6.60 -12.37 1.31
CA THR A 130 7.06 -12.93 0.04
C THR A 130 5.88 -12.95 -0.93
N PRO A 131 5.87 -12.06 -1.95
CA PRO A 131 4.80 -12.06 -2.92
C PRO A 131 4.93 -13.23 -3.89
N ASP A 132 3.80 -13.70 -4.40
CA ASP A 132 3.70 -14.66 -5.50
C ASP A 132 3.44 -13.92 -6.82
N ASN A 133 4.36 -13.01 -7.15
CA ASN A 133 4.25 -12.14 -8.32
C ASN A 133 5.05 -12.69 -9.49
N GLN A 134 4.40 -12.79 -10.65
CA GLN A 134 5.01 -13.16 -11.91
C GLN A 134 4.42 -12.31 -13.03
N GLY A 135 5.12 -12.20 -14.16
CA GLY A 135 4.64 -11.44 -15.30
C GLY A 135 4.63 -9.92 -15.07
N ILE A 136 3.77 -9.22 -15.81
CA ILE A 136 3.67 -7.75 -15.81
C ILE A 136 2.33 -7.34 -15.20
N HIS A 137 2.37 -6.53 -14.15
CA HIS A 137 1.17 -5.91 -13.58
C HIS A 137 0.80 -4.65 -14.37
N ILE A 138 -0.45 -4.55 -14.79
CA ILE A 138 -0.99 -3.45 -15.59
C ILE A 138 -2.01 -2.69 -14.77
N LEU A 139 -1.70 -1.42 -14.48
CA LEU A 139 -2.63 -0.47 -13.88
C LEU A 139 -3.38 0.29 -14.99
N HIS A 140 -4.71 0.18 -14.96
CA HIS A 140 -5.59 0.92 -15.86
C HIS A 140 -6.09 2.19 -15.15
N THR A 141 -6.01 3.34 -15.80
CA THR A 141 -6.46 4.63 -15.25
C THR A 141 -7.19 5.46 -16.32
N GLY A 142 -8.16 6.27 -15.89
CA GLY A 142 -8.89 7.22 -16.73
C GLY A 142 -10.01 6.59 -17.56
N GLY A 143 -10.88 7.45 -18.11
CA GLY A 143 -12.01 7.04 -18.95
C GLY A 143 -13.05 6.25 -18.16
N LYS A 144 -13.13 4.94 -18.40
CA LYS A 144 -14.02 4.01 -17.68
C LYS A 144 -13.35 3.30 -16.50
N TYR A 145 -12.05 3.53 -16.29
CA TYR A 145 -11.27 2.90 -15.23
C TYR A 145 -10.93 3.93 -14.16
N ASP A 146 -11.85 4.07 -13.20
CA ASP A 146 -11.76 5.04 -12.11
C ASP A 146 -10.83 4.54 -11.01
N SER A 147 -9.53 4.47 -11.31
CA SER A 147 -8.50 4.23 -10.30
C SER A 147 -8.25 5.52 -9.51
N TYR A 148 -8.57 5.52 -8.22
CA TYR A 148 -8.41 6.69 -7.35
C TYR A 148 -7.84 6.32 -5.97
N LEU A 149 -7.42 7.35 -5.23
CA LEU A 149 -7.07 7.27 -3.81
C LEU A 149 -8.15 8.01 -3.01
N GLN A 150 -8.86 7.29 -2.15
CA GLN A 150 -9.87 7.87 -1.25
C GLN A 150 -9.19 8.38 0.02
N LEU A 151 -9.40 9.66 0.35
CA LEU A 151 -8.83 10.29 1.54
C LEU A 151 -9.93 10.95 2.39
N PRO A 152 -9.98 10.67 3.70
CA PRO A 152 -10.91 11.35 4.61
C PRO A 152 -10.37 12.75 4.95
N ILE A 153 -10.61 13.72 4.06
CA ILE A 153 -10.13 15.09 4.24
C ILE A 153 -10.96 15.79 5.33
N LEU A 154 -10.34 15.99 6.49
CA LEU A 154 -10.91 16.79 7.57
C LEU A 154 -10.75 18.28 7.27
N LYS A 155 -11.84 19.05 7.38
CA LYS A 155 -11.79 20.52 7.32
C LYS A 155 -11.27 21.04 8.65
N LYS A 156 -10.30 21.96 8.59
CA LYS A 156 -9.84 22.74 9.75
C LYS A 156 -10.88 23.76 10.18
#